data_AF-A0A7S1PEL6-F1
#
_entry.id   AF-A0A7S1PEL6-F1
#
_cell.length_a   1.000
_cell.length_b   1.000
_cell.length_c   1.000
_cell.angle_alpha   90.00
_cell.angle_beta   90.00
_cell.angle_gamma   90.00
#
_symmetry.space_group_name_H-M   'P 1'
#
loop_
_entity.id
_entity.type
_entity.pdbx_description
1 polymer ?
#
loop_
_entity_poly.entity_id
_entity_poly.type
_entity_poly.pdbx_seq_one_letter_code
_entity_poly.pdbx_strand_id
1 'polypeptide(L)'
;LVCSAGEQKQATEGLPDNPYCTLVDQAGGVDKIVELQAHNDMAIAAPAVLFLGTHFPDRVDGQRREALIQAGAIQIDDEQGGEDGDSESDGVGDLDTDSGSDGRSDGEVEVEVE
;
A
#
# COMPACT_ATOMS: atom_id res chain seq x y z
N LEU A 1 7.07 -5.45 6.83
CA LEU A 1 7.82 -4.47 5.99
C LEU A 1 8.27 -5.18 4.72
N VAL A 2 7.43 -5.12 3.68
CA VAL A 2 7.85 -5.45 2.32
C VAL A 2 8.75 -4.31 1.86
N CYS A 3 9.94 -4.61 1.35
CA CYS A 3 10.83 -3.59 0.81
C CYS A 3 10.27 -3.08 -0.53
N SER A 4 9.76 -1.85 -0.57
CA SER A 4 9.21 -1.19 -1.78
C SER A 4 10.27 -0.76 -2.80
N ALA A 5 11.52 -1.22 -2.67
CA ALA A 5 12.62 -0.82 -3.55
C ALA A 5 12.33 -1.12 -5.04
N GLY A 6 11.61 -2.20 -5.31
CA GLY A 6 11.22 -2.57 -6.68
C GLY A 6 10.16 -1.62 -7.26
N GLU A 7 9.16 -1.25 -6.47
CA GLU A 7 8.12 -0.28 -6.85
C GLU A 7 8.71 1.11 -7.04
N GLN A 8 9.60 1.53 -6.14
CA GLN A 8 10.32 2.80 -6.26
C GLN A 8 11.14 2.84 -7.55
N LYS A 9 11.87 1.76 -7.86
CA LYS A 9 12.67 1.69 -9.08
C LYS A 9 11.78 1.68 -10.33
N GLN A 10 10.70 0.93 -10.32
CA GLN A 10 9.71 0.93 -11.39
C GLN A 10 9.18 2.34 -11.66
N ALA A 11 8.75 3.05 -10.61
CA ALA A 11 8.25 4.41 -10.73
C ALA A 11 9.32 5.42 -11.19
N THR A 12 10.53 5.33 -10.64
CA THR A 12 11.64 6.25 -10.96
C THR A 12 12.09 6.11 -12.40
N GLU A 13 12.14 4.88 -12.91
CA GLU A 13 12.64 4.57 -14.26
C GLU A 13 11.52 4.45 -15.30
N GLY A 14 10.24 4.58 -14.90
CA GLY A 14 9.09 4.46 -15.81
C GLY A 14 8.96 3.05 -16.42
N LEU A 15 9.34 2.02 -15.67
CA LEU A 15 9.31 0.64 -16.15
C LEU A 15 7.87 0.10 -16.13
N PRO A 16 7.50 -0.79 -17.08
CA PRO A 16 6.17 -1.40 -17.10
C PRO A 16 5.93 -2.28 -15.87
N ASP A 17 6.97 -2.96 -15.39
CA ASP A 17 6.91 -3.94 -14.31
C ASP A 17 8.00 -3.69 -13.25
N ASN A 18 7.80 -4.25 -12.05
CA ASN A 18 8.79 -4.22 -10.99
C ASN A 18 10.01 -5.07 -11.39
N PRO A 19 11.19 -4.44 -11.59
CA PRO A 19 12.34 -5.12 -12.16
C PRO A 19 12.89 -6.25 -11.27
N TYR A 20 12.68 -6.17 -9.96
CA TYR A 20 13.12 -7.22 -9.05
C TYR A 20 12.18 -8.42 -9.07
N CYS A 21 10.88 -8.21 -9.24
CA CYS A 21 9.92 -9.29 -9.45
C CYS A 21 10.25 -10.04 -10.75
N THR A 22 10.56 -9.32 -11.83
CA THR A 22 11.00 -9.92 -13.10
C THR A 22 12.25 -10.80 -12.92
N LEU A 23 13.26 -10.34 -12.16
CA LEU A 23 14.47 -11.12 -11.91
C LEU A 23 14.20 -12.38 -11.09
N VAL A 24 13.32 -12.31 -10.08
CA VAL A 24 12.92 -13.47 -9.28
C VAL A 24 12.20 -14.50 -10.14
N ASP A 25 11.32 -14.07 -11.04
CA ASP A 25 10.61 -14.96 -11.97
C ASP A 25 11.56 -15.62 -12.97
N GLN A 26 12.44 -14.84 -13.62
CA GLN A 26 13.43 -15.37 -14.55
C GLN A 26 14.41 -16.38 -13.92
N ALA A 27 14.67 -16.26 -12.62
CA ALA A 27 15.49 -17.21 -11.87
C ALA A 27 14.73 -18.51 -11.49
N GLY A 28 13.46 -18.64 -11.88
CA GLY A 28 12.57 -19.73 -11.44
C GLY A 28 12.25 -19.65 -9.94
N GLY A 29 12.39 -18.47 -9.34
CA GLY A 29 12.14 -18.25 -7.92
C GLY A 29 10.66 -18.30 -7.59
N VAL A 30 9.81 -17.75 -8.45
CA VAL A 30 8.35 -17.74 -8.25
C VAL A 30 7.81 -19.16 -8.16
N ASP A 31 8.25 -20.08 -9.03
CA ASP A 31 7.82 -21.49 -8.99
C ASP A 31 8.14 -22.15 -7.64
N LYS A 32 9.33 -21.88 -7.09
CA LYS A 32 9.72 -22.40 -5.77
C LYS A 32 8.87 -21.79 -4.65
N ILE A 33 8.53 -20.51 -4.75
CA ILE A 33 7.65 -19.87 -3.76
C ILE A 33 6.23 -20.45 -3.85
N VAL A 34 5.76 -20.76 -5.05
CA VAL A 34 4.49 -21.48 -5.27
C VAL A 34 4.49 -22.84 -4.57
N GLU A 35 5.61 -23.57 -4.59
CA GLU A 35 5.73 -24.82 -3.83
C GLU A 35 5.73 -24.58 -2.31
N LEU A 36 6.41 -23.53 -1.83
CA LEU A 36 6.51 -23.20 -0.40
C LEU A 36 5.17 -22.83 0.23
N GLN A 37 4.21 -22.33 -0.54
CA GLN A 37 2.88 -22.01 -0.01
C GLN A 37 2.15 -23.26 0.53
N ALA A 38 2.42 -24.43 -0.06
CA ALA A 38 1.85 -25.71 0.38
C ALA A 38 2.61 -26.35 1.56
N HIS A 39 3.66 -25.70 2.07
CA HIS A 39 4.45 -26.24 3.17
C HIS A 39 3.61 -26.33 4.46
N ASN A 40 3.76 -27.41 5.23
CA ASN A 40 2.96 -27.64 6.44
C ASN A 40 3.22 -26.61 7.55
N ASP A 41 4.47 -26.15 7.65
CA ASP A 41 4.85 -25.09 8.60
C ASP A 41 4.27 -23.74 8.15
N MET A 42 3.42 -23.17 9.01
CA MET A 42 2.80 -21.87 8.78
C MET A 42 3.83 -20.73 8.70
N ALA A 43 4.97 -20.84 9.38
CA ALA A 43 6.04 -19.84 9.31
C ALA A 43 6.72 -19.79 7.94
N ILE A 44 6.56 -20.84 7.13
CA ILE A 44 7.05 -20.91 5.75
C ILE A 44 5.93 -20.59 4.76
N ALA A 45 4.75 -21.19 4.95
CA ALA A 45 3.62 -20.98 4.05
C ALA A 45 3.08 -19.55 4.08
N ALA A 46 2.99 -18.93 5.26
CA ALA A 46 2.44 -17.58 5.40
C ALA A 46 3.23 -16.52 4.60
N PRO A 47 4.56 -16.39 4.73
CA PRO A 47 5.31 -15.42 3.94
C PRO A 47 5.29 -15.74 2.44
N ALA A 48 5.25 -17.02 2.05
CA ALA A 48 5.12 -17.39 0.64
C ALA A 48 3.78 -16.93 0.04
N VAL A 49 2.67 -17.19 0.74
CA VAL A 49 1.34 -16.72 0.32
C VAL A 49 1.27 -15.19 0.29
N LEU A 50 1.84 -14.50 1.28
CA LEU A 50 1.84 -13.04 1.32
C LEU A 50 2.63 -12.46 0.14
N PHE A 51 3.83 -12.97 -0.12
CA PHE A 51 4.66 -12.54 -1.25
C PHE A 51 3.95 -12.75 -2.59
N LEU A 52 3.36 -13.92 -2.80
CA LEU A 52 2.60 -14.21 -4.01
C LEU A 52 1.36 -13.32 -4.10
N GLY A 53 0.63 -13.09 -3.01
CA GLY A 53 -0.55 -12.21 -3.00
C GLY A 53 -0.23 -10.78 -3.41
N THR A 54 0.93 -10.25 -3.02
CA THR A 54 1.33 -8.89 -3.35
C THR A 54 1.90 -8.75 -4.77
N HIS A 55 2.69 -9.71 -5.24
CA HIS A 55 3.47 -9.55 -6.49
C HIS A 55 3.04 -10.46 -7.63
N PHE A 56 2.37 -11.57 -7.34
CA PHE A 56 1.97 -12.60 -8.30
C PHE A 56 0.58 -13.19 -7.94
N PRO A 57 -0.48 -12.37 -7.88
CA PRO A 57 -1.77 -12.79 -7.31
C PRO A 57 -2.38 -14.01 -8.00
N ASP A 58 -2.16 -14.16 -9.31
CA ASP A 58 -2.62 -15.31 -10.10
C ASP A 58 -1.95 -16.64 -9.71
N ARG A 59 -0.88 -16.60 -8.92
CA ARG A 59 -0.08 -17.78 -8.50
C ARG A 59 -0.40 -18.24 -7.07
N VAL A 60 -1.34 -17.57 -6.40
CA VAL A 60 -1.77 -17.91 -5.04
C VAL A 60 -2.79 -19.03 -5.07
N ASP A 61 -2.59 -20.06 -4.26
CA ASP A 61 -3.61 -21.04 -3.92
C ASP A 61 -4.63 -20.40 -2.96
N GLY A 62 -5.85 -20.17 -3.48
CA GLY A 62 -6.90 -19.50 -2.73
C GLY A 62 -7.31 -20.25 -1.45
N GLN A 63 -7.36 -21.58 -1.49
CA GLN A 63 -7.73 -22.39 -0.33
C GLN A 63 -6.66 -22.30 0.76
N ARG A 64 -5.40 -22.33 0.35
CA ARG A 64 -4.27 -22.20 1.28
C ARG A 64 -4.26 -20.82 1.94
N ARG A 65 -4.47 -19.76 1.16
CA ARG A 65 -4.60 -18.39 1.68
C ARG A 65 -5.72 -18.29 2.70
N GLU A 66 -6.90 -18.80 2.38
CA GLU A 66 -8.04 -18.77 3.29
C GLU A 66 -7.77 -19.52 4.60
N ALA A 67 -7.16 -20.71 4.52
CA ALA A 67 -6.76 -21.48 5.71
C ALA A 67 -5.78 -20.70 6.61
N LEU A 68 -4.84 -19.95 6.02
CA LEU A 68 -3.88 -19.14 6.79
C LEU A 68 -4.54 -17.92 7.44
N ILE A 69 -5.54 -17.31 6.80
CA ILE A 69 -6.34 -16.23 7.39
C ILE A 69 -7.15 -16.76 8.57
N GLN A 70 -7.86 -17.88 8.40
CA GLN A 70 -8.65 -18.50 9.47
C GLN A 70 -7.78 -18.94 10.65
N ALA A 71 -6.53 -19.36 10.39
CA ALA A 71 -5.56 -19.68 11.43
C ALA A 71 -4.92 -18.43 12.08
N GLY A 72 -5.19 -17.22 11.58
CA GLY A 72 -4.59 -15.96 12.04
C GLY A 72 -3.11 -15.80 11.68
N ALA A 73 -2.59 -16.60 10.74
CA ALA A 73 -1.20 -16.55 10.30
C ALA A 73 -0.92 -15.41 9.32
N ILE A 74 -1.95 -14.90 8.65
CA ILE A 74 -1.91 -13.71 7.78
C ILE A 74 -3.13 -12.85 8.09
N GLN A 75 -2.96 -11.54 8.13
CA GLN A 75 -4.05 -10.55 8.15
C GLN A 75 -4.11 -9.91 6.77
N ILE A 76 -5.30 -9.85 6.17
CA ILE A 76 -5.53 -9.09 4.94
C ILE A 76 -6.42 -7.92 5.35
N ASP A 77 -5.90 -6.71 5.20
CA ASP A 77 -6.70 -5.51 5.32
C ASP A 77 -7.54 -5.41 4.03
N ASP A 78 -8.81 -5.82 4.10
CA ASP A 78 -9.79 -5.62 3.02
C ASP A 78 -10.10 -4.11 2.89
N GLU A 79 -9.16 -3.32 2.35
CA GLU A 79 -9.39 -1.90 2.01
C GLU A 79 -9.35 -1.65 0.48
N GLN A 80 -9.87 -2.58 -0.31
CA GLN A 80 -10.20 -2.32 -1.71
C GLN A 80 -11.62 -2.82 -2.06
N GLY A 81 -12.61 -2.07 -1.58
CA GLY A 81 -13.97 -2.05 -2.11
C GLY A 81 -14.37 -0.60 -2.34
N GLY A 82 -14.32 -0.16 -3.61
CA GLY A 82 -14.79 1.18 -3.98
C GLY A 82 -16.31 1.23 -4.10
N GLU A 83 -16.90 2.35 -3.68
CA GLU A 83 -18.18 2.84 -4.20
C GLU A 83 -18.03 4.34 -4.44
N ASP A 84 -17.97 4.70 -5.72
CA ASP A 84 -18.25 6.04 -6.22
C ASP A 84 -19.70 6.40 -5.84
N GLY A 85 -19.84 7.05 -4.69
CA GLY A 85 -21.09 7.60 -4.21
C GLY A 85 -21.05 9.11 -4.37
N ASP A 86 -21.51 9.60 -5.51
CA ASP A 86 -21.81 11.00 -5.78
C ASP A 86 -22.82 11.51 -4.74
N SER A 87 -22.34 11.93 -3.56
CA SER A 87 -23.17 12.64 -2.59
C SER A 87 -23.18 14.10 -2.98
N GLU A 88 -24.13 14.45 -3.84
CA GLU A 88 -24.66 15.79 -4.01
C GLU A 88 -25.25 16.23 -2.65
N SER A 89 -24.41 16.77 -1.76
CA SER A 89 -24.88 17.39 -0.53
C SER A 89 -25.17 18.85 -0.78
N ASP A 90 -26.38 19.10 -1.29
CA ASP A 90 -27.04 20.40 -1.20
C ASP A 90 -27.30 20.71 0.27
N GLY A 91 -26.46 21.56 0.87
CA GLY A 91 -26.56 21.92 2.28
C GLY A 91 -26.09 23.36 2.50
N VAL A 92 -26.96 24.31 2.17
CA VAL A 92 -26.84 25.72 2.54
C VAL A 92 -26.56 25.86 4.05
N GLY A 93 -25.44 26.49 4.39
CA GLY A 93 -25.07 26.84 5.76
C GLY A 93 -24.59 28.29 5.79
N ASP A 94 -25.32 29.10 6.54
CA ASP A 94 -25.33 30.56 6.52
C ASP A 94 -23.97 31.26 6.64
N LEU A 95 -23.91 32.39 5.95
CA LEU A 95 -22.86 33.39 5.95
C LEU A 95 -22.97 34.25 7.23
N ASP A 96 -22.11 34.04 8.20
CA ASP A 96 -21.79 35.06 9.21
C ASP A 96 -20.34 35.51 9.01
N THR A 97 -20.15 36.39 8.02
CA THR A 97 -18.88 37.09 7.81
C THR A 97 -18.87 38.35 8.67
N ASP A 98 -18.39 38.21 9.91
CA ASP A 98 -18.16 39.35 10.77
C ASP A 98 -16.92 40.11 10.29
N SER A 99 -17.20 41.09 9.44
CA SER A 99 -16.25 42.07 8.94
C SER A 99 -15.72 42.92 10.09
N GLY A 100 -14.51 42.60 10.55
CA GLY A 100 -13.75 43.33 11.57
C GLY A 100 -12.43 43.86 11.00
N SER A 101 -12.47 45.14 10.64
CA SER A 101 -11.39 46.03 10.21
C SER A 101 -10.14 45.97 11.12
N ASP A 102 -8.96 45.74 10.53
CA ASP A 102 -7.80 46.65 10.35
C ASP A 102 -6.81 46.79 11.51
N GLY A 103 -5.54 46.47 11.22
CA GLY A 103 -4.42 46.65 12.15
C GLY A 103 -3.08 46.30 11.51
N ARG A 104 -2.53 47.21 10.72
CA ARG A 104 -1.13 47.17 10.26
C ARG A 104 -0.19 47.35 11.46
N SER A 105 0.84 46.52 11.56
CA SER A 105 2.09 46.88 12.22
C SER A 105 3.25 46.11 11.56
N ASP A 106 4.10 46.85 10.85
CA ASP A 106 5.46 46.46 10.49
C ASP A 106 6.31 46.28 11.75
N GLY A 107 7.23 45.32 11.75
CA GLY A 107 8.07 45.03 12.92
C GLY A 107 9.14 43.96 12.72
N GLU A 108 10.17 44.32 11.93
CA GLU A 108 11.62 44.06 12.10
C GLU A 108 12.11 42.61 12.36
N VAL A 109 12.95 42.14 11.43
CA VAL A 109 13.73 40.90 11.48
C VAL A 109 15.03 41.16 12.24
N GLU A 110 15.28 40.42 13.31
CA GLU A 110 16.64 40.21 13.83
C GLU A 110 16.94 38.71 13.87
N VAL A 111 17.89 38.31 13.01
CA VAL A 111 18.52 36.99 13.03
C VAL A 111 19.83 37.16 13.80
N GLU A 112 19.87 36.74 15.05
CA GLU A 112 21.14 36.52 15.74
C GLU A 112 21.67 35.13 15.42
N VAL A 113 22.89 35.12 14.91
CA VAL A 113 23.71 33.95 14.62
C VAL A 113 24.56 33.69 15.85
N GLU A 114 24.47 32.48 16.40
CA GLU A 114 25.56 31.88 17.19
C GLU A 114 25.83 30.46 16.68
#